data_AF-A0A8S1T3T2-F1
#
_entry.id   AF-A0A8S1T3T2-F1
#
_cell.length_a   1.000
_cell.length_b   1.000
_cell.length_c   1.000
_cell.angle_alpha   90.00
_cell.angle_beta   90.00
_cell.angle_gamma   90.00
#
_symmetry.space_group_name_H-M   'P 1'
#
loop_
_entity.id
_entity.type
_entity.pdbx_description
1 polymer ?
#
loop_
_entity_poly.entity_id
_entity_poly.type
_entity_poly.pdbx_seq_one_letter_code
_entity_poly.pdbx_strand_id
1 'polypeptide(L)'
;MTDINLRENFLKQHKFISIFLCYPIKTLIRFQQKHGTLLQDSLKLIYKEGGLKRFYSGFFYRYISKSAEFIVLLEALNSWSNITQNNVNPINLLLSFVMAATIQQTFVPFNSLYYFQQVYGHTDGKELLFYKVKQNGALVFYHGFWSFLCGSFFGGLGAFPALQNYQNYNTQEENKKGEYSMFYLFSAFLTAEVISNPFKILAIQKLTSIECRSYAQIQHQLMQEQGYQWIFRSVDTKLLYSFLKTLFIVYAFDYKKLSREL
;
A
#
# COMPACT_ATOMS: atom_id res chain seq x y z
N MET A 1 24.62 15.27 14.38
CA MET A 1 23.44 15.96 13.77
C MET A 1 23.48 15.99 12.25
N THR A 2 24.64 16.10 11.60
CA THR A 2 24.80 16.07 10.12
C THR A 2 24.42 14.73 9.47
N ASP A 3 24.72 13.59 10.11
CA ASP A 3 24.44 12.25 9.57
C ASP A 3 22.95 11.87 9.53
N ILE A 4 22.16 12.37 10.47
CA ILE A 4 20.72 12.10 10.56
C ILE A 4 19.99 12.81 9.41
N ASN A 5 20.37 14.06 9.12
CA ASN A 5 19.80 14.84 8.02
C ASN A 5 20.13 14.25 6.63
N LEU A 6 21.35 13.73 6.45
CA LEU A 6 21.73 13.01 5.23
C LEU A 6 20.94 11.70 5.07
N ARG A 7 20.81 10.91 6.14
CA ARG A 7 20.03 9.66 6.13
C ARG A 7 18.55 9.91 5.87
N GLU A 8 17.97 10.96 6.43
CA GLU A 8 16.58 11.36 6.19
C GLU A 8 16.35 11.83 4.75
N ASN A 9 17.23 12.68 4.21
CA ASN A 9 17.12 13.17 2.84
C ASN A 9 17.28 12.05 1.82
N PHE A 10 18.19 11.12 2.08
CA PHE A 10 18.40 9.93 1.26
C PHE A 10 17.16 9.00 1.29
N LEU A 11 16.62 8.71 2.49
CA LEU A 11 15.40 7.90 2.61
C LEU A 11 14.19 8.58 1.93
N LYS A 12 14.10 9.91 1.97
CA LYS A 12 13.08 10.68 1.24
C LYS A 12 13.24 10.53 -0.28
N GLN A 13 14.46 10.62 -0.82
CA GLN A 13 14.74 10.48 -2.25
C GLN A 13 14.49 9.06 -2.77
N HIS A 14 15.00 8.03 -2.11
CA HIS A 14 14.77 6.64 -2.53
C HIS A 14 13.30 6.23 -2.42
N LYS A 15 12.60 6.77 -1.42
CA LYS A 15 11.16 6.55 -1.29
C LYS A 15 10.39 7.24 -2.42
N PHE A 16 10.77 8.45 -2.82
CA PHE A 16 10.18 9.11 -4.00
C PHE A 16 10.32 8.25 -5.25
N ILE A 17 11.53 7.74 -5.52
CA ILE A 17 11.82 6.87 -6.67
C ILE A 17 10.96 5.60 -6.61
N SER A 18 10.88 4.94 -5.45
CA SER A 18 10.04 3.74 -5.27
C SER A 18 8.55 4.01 -5.47
N ILE A 19 8.06 5.17 -4.99
CA ILE A 19 6.66 5.56 -5.15
C ILE A 19 6.39 5.84 -6.62
N PHE A 20 7.27 6.57 -7.30
CA PHE A 20 7.14 6.95 -8.70
C PHE A 20 7.18 5.75 -9.64
N LEU A 21 8.17 4.88 -9.52
CA LEU A 21 8.34 3.72 -10.38
C LEU A 21 7.22 2.69 -10.23
N CYS A 22 6.78 2.46 -8.99
CA CYS A 22 5.70 1.50 -8.74
C CYS A 22 4.29 2.13 -8.84
N TYR A 23 4.17 3.43 -9.13
CA TYR A 23 2.87 4.11 -9.18
C TYR A 23 1.96 3.57 -10.29
N PRO A 24 2.43 3.38 -11.54
CA PRO A 24 1.59 2.86 -12.62
C PRO A 24 0.97 1.49 -12.30
N ILE A 25 1.74 0.63 -11.65
CA ILE A 25 1.29 -0.71 -11.24
C ILE A 25 0.21 -0.62 -10.17
N LYS A 26 0.30 0.35 -9.25
CA LYS A 26 -0.77 0.60 -8.27
C LYS A 26 -2.05 1.08 -8.94
N THR A 27 -1.95 1.93 -9.96
CA THR A 27 -3.10 2.37 -10.75
C THR A 27 -3.78 1.17 -11.41
N LEU A 28 -3.01 0.25 -12.01
CA LEU A 28 -3.53 -1.00 -12.56
C LEU A 28 -4.23 -1.86 -11.50
N ILE A 29 -3.59 -2.08 -10.34
CA ILE A 29 -4.19 -2.85 -9.24
C ILE A 29 -5.53 -2.25 -8.82
N ARG A 30 -5.62 -0.92 -8.64
CA ARG A 30 -6.89 -0.27 -8.23
C ARG A 30 -7.96 -0.38 -9.30
N PHE A 31 -7.59 -0.22 -10.56
CA PHE A 31 -8.49 -0.41 -11.68
C PHE A 31 -9.03 -1.84 -11.75
N GLN A 32 -8.16 -2.85 -11.62
CA GLN A 32 -8.55 -4.27 -11.56
C GLN A 32 -9.44 -4.60 -10.37
N GLN A 33 -9.17 -4.02 -9.19
CA GLN A 33 -10.00 -4.22 -8.01
C GLN A 33 -11.43 -3.69 -8.22
N LYS A 34 -11.57 -2.58 -8.94
CA LYS A 34 -12.87 -2.01 -9.31
C LYS A 34 -13.57 -2.81 -10.40
N HIS A 35 -12.92 -3.00 -11.54
CA HIS A 35 -13.54 -3.51 -12.76
C HIS A 35 -13.44 -5.02 -12.93
N GLY A 36 -12.58 -5.70 -12.15
CA GLY A 36 -12.39 -7.15 -12.25
C GLY A 36 -11.75 -7.61 -13.56
N THR A 37 -11.00 -6.72 -14.25
CA THR A 37 -10.36 -7.01 -15.54
C THR A 37 -9.01 -7.72 -15.39
N LEU A 38 -8.58 -8.41 -16.44
CA LEU A 38 -7.25 -9.03 -16.52
C LEU A 38 -6.16 -7.96 -16.72
N LEU A 39 -4.92 -8.23 -16.30
CA LEU A 39 -3.80 -7.26 -16.37
C LEU A 39 -3.63 -6.66 -17.78
N GLN A 40 -3.68 -7.51 -18.82
CA GLN A 40 -3.47 -7.06 -20.21
C GLN A 40 -4.59 -6.13 -20.68
N ASP A 41 -5.83 -6.41 -20.27
CA ASP A 41 -6.99 -5.60 -20.63
C ASP A 41 -7.00 -4.29 -19.86
N SER A 42 -6.67 -4.31 -18.56
CA SER A 42 -6.52 -3.10 -17.75
C SER A 42 -5.44 -2.17 -18.33
N LEU A 43 -4.30 -2.71 -18.76
CA LEU A 43 -3.25 -1.95 -19.42
C LEU A 43 -3.75 -1.27 -20.69
N LYS A 44 -4.42 -2.03 -21.57
CA LYS A 44 -4.96 -1.50 -22.84
C LYS A 44 -6.03 -0.45 -22.60
N LEU A 45 -6.94 -0.67 -21.66
CA LEU A 45 -8.03 0.25 -21.33
C LEU A 45 -7.48 1.58 -20.78
N ILE A 46 -6.62 1.51 -19.77
CA ILE A 46 -6.01 2.71 -19.16
C ILE A 46 -5.18 3.49 -20.19
N TYR A 47 -4.45 2.79 -21.06
CA TYR A 47 -3.69 3.45 -22.12
C TYR A 47 -4.60 4.13 -23.16
N LYS A 48 -5.74 3.52 -23.51
CA LYS A 48 -6.73 4.14 -24.41
C LYS A 48 -7.41 5.36 -23.79
N GLU A 49 -7.67 5.37 -22.49
CA GLU A 49 -8.33 6.50 -21.79
C GLU A 49 -7.49 7.77 -21.77
N GLY A 50 -6.16 7.68 -21.66
CA GLY A 50 -5.32 8.89 -21.52
C GLY A 50 -3.83 8.65 -21.63
N GLY A 51 -3.43 7.56 -22.28
CA GLY A 51 -2.03 7.19 -22.51
C GLY A 51 -1.22 7.06 -21.22
N LEU A 52 0.06 7.44 -21.29
CA LEU A 52 0.97 7.34 -20.15
C LEU A 52 0.59 8.27 -18.98
N LYS A 53 0.00 9.43 -19.25
CA LYS A 53 -0.41 10.37 -18.20
C LYS A 53 -1.49 9.77 -17.28
N ARG A 54 -2.37 8.92 -17.83
CA ARG A 54 -3.44 8.26 -17.07
C ARG A 54 -2.91 7.41 -15.92
N PHE A 55 -1.78 6.72 -16.12
CA PHE A 55 -1.15 5.89 -15.09
C PHE A 55 -0.70 6.68 -13.85
N TYR A 56 -0.42 7.97 -13.99
CA TYR A 56 0.04 8.86 -12.92
C TYR A 56 -1.09 9.72 -12.32
N SER A 57 -2.35 9.41 -12.63
CA SER A 57 -3.52 10.12 -12.09
C SER A 57 -3.59 10.02 -10.56
N GLY A 58 -3.37 11.15 -9.89
CA GLY A 58 -3.39 11.24 -8.43
C GLY A 58 -2.05 11.02 -7.73
N PHE A 59 -0.96 11.02 -8.50
CA PHE A 59 0.39 10.88 -7.96
C PHE A 59 0.71 11.92 -6.88
N PHE A 60 0.32 13.18 -7.10
CA PHE A 60 0.56 14.28 -6.16
C PHE A 60 -0.04 14.02 -4.78
N TYR A 61 -1.33 13.69 -4.71
CA TYR A 61 -2.00 13.39 -3.43
C TYR A 61 -1.42 12.13 -2.76
N ARG A 62 -1.04 11.13 -3.56
CA ARG A 62 -0.37 9.94 -3.04
C ARG A 62 0.98 10.28 -2.41
N TYR A 63 1.76 11.14 -3.05
CA TYR A 63 3.07 11.54 -2.56
C TYR A 63 2.96 12.26 -1.21
N ILE A 64 2.09 13.28 -1.12
CA ILE A 64 1.86 14.02 0.13
C ILE A 64 1.41 13.09 1.24
N SER A 65 0.38 12.27 0.98
CA SER A 65 -0.16 11.33 1.97
C SER A 65 0.92 10.35 2.47
N LYS A 66 1.68 9.72 1.56
CA LYS A 66 2.72 8.76 1.96
C LYS A 66 3.90 9.40 2.66
N SER A 67 4.23 10.65 2.35
CA SER A 67 5.28 11.40 3.04
C SER A 67 4.86 11.73 4.47
N ALA A 68 3.64 12.26 4.65
CA ALA A 68 3.08 12.56 5.97
C ALA A 68 2.93 11.28 6.83
N GLU A 69 2.36 10.22 6.27
CA GLU A 69 2.18 8.93 6.96
C GLU A 69 3.50 8.38 7.52
N PHE A 70 4.59 8.53 6.78
CA PHE A 70 5.89 8.02 7.20
C PHE A 70 6.53 8.84 8.31
N ILE A 71 6.39 10.16 8.27
CA ILE A 71 6.88 11.02 9.36
C ILE A 71 6.16 10.64 10.66
N VAL A 72 4.83 10.49 10.61
CA VAL A 72 4.03 10.11 11.77
C VAL A 72 4.36 8.69 12.24
N LEU A 73 4.53 7.73 11.32
CA LEU A 73 4.91 6.36 11.68
C LEU A 73 6.30 6.30 12.31
N LEU A 74 7.29 7.03 11.81
CA LEU A 74 8.63 7.08 12.39
C LEU A 74 8.59 7.65 13.82
N GLU A 75 7.86 8.74 14.02
CA GLU A 75 7.72 9.35 15.34
C GLU A 75 7.01 8.42 16.33
N ALA A 76 5.94 7.76 15.88
CA ALA A 76 5.22 6.78 16.67
C ALA A 76 6.11 5.58 17.03
N LEU A 77 6.94 5.10 16.09
CA LEU A 77 7.88 4.01 16.33
C LEU A 77 8.98 4.39 17.32
N ASN A 78 9.56 5.59 17.21
CA ASN A 78 10.57 6.09 18.15
C ASN A 78 9.99 6.23 19.56
N SER A 79 8.78 6.79 19.67
CA SER A 79 8.07 6.92 20.94
C SER A 79 7.77 5.54 21.54
N TRP A 80 7.31 4.59 20.71
CA TRP A 80 6.97 3.24 21.13
C TRP A 80 8.19 2.42 21.54
N SER A 81 9.32 2.55 20.83
CA SER A 81 10.57 1.85 21.16
C SER A 81 11.12 2.29 22.51
N ASN A 82 10.95 3.56 22.88
CA ASN A 82 11.37 4.08 24.18
C ASN A 82 10.53 3.50 25.33
N ILE A 83 9.25 3.18 25.07
CA ILE A 83 8.32 2.60 26.05
C ILE A 83 8.52 1.09 26.22
N THR A 84 8.93 0.39 25.15
CA THR A 84 8.95 -1.08 25.10
C THR A 84 10.31 -1.74 25.31
N GLN A 85 11.35 -0.96 25.70
CA GLN A 85 12.74 -1.45 25.82
C GLN A 85 12.92 -2.70 26.70
N ASN A 86 11.97 -3.01 27.60
CA ASN A 86 12.14 -4.09 28.59
C ASN A 86 11.23 -5.31 28.43
N ASN A 87 10.26 -5.37 27.50
CA ASN A 87 9.42 -6.57 27.33
C ASN A 87 8.72 -6.66 25.95
N VAL A 88 9.22 -7.55 25.09
CA VAL A 88 8.53 -7.96 23.84
C VAL A 88 7.43 -8.97 24.19
N ASN A 89 6.30 -8.46 24.66
CA ASN A 89 5.10 -9.25 24.91
C ASN A 89 4.26 -9.36 23.60
N PRO A 90 3.67 -10.53 23.26
CA PRO A 90 2.76 -10.66 22.12
C PRO A 90 1.62 -9.62 22.10
N ILE A 91 1.16 -9.16 23.27
CA ILE A 91 0.16 -8.10 23.39
C ILE A 91 0.69 -6.76 22.84
N ASN A 92 1.94 -6.41 23.18
CA ASN A 92 2.57 -5.17 22.69
C ASN A 92 2.79 -5.22 21.18
N LEU A 93 3.07 -6.41 20.64
CA LEU A 93 3.19 -6.63 19.20
C LEU A 93 1.84 -6.43 18.49
N LEU A 94 0.76 -7.02 19.00
CA LEU A 94 -0.59 -6.81 18.46
C LEU A 94 -1.00 -5.34 18.51
N LEU A 95 -0.74 -4.66 19.63
CA LEU A 95 -1.03 -3.23 19.78
C LEU A 95 -0.26 -2.39 18.76
N SER A 96 1.00 -2.75 18.48
CA SER A 96 1.84 -2.07 17.49
C SER A 96 1.23 -2.17 16.08
N PHE A 97 0.69 -3.34 15.70
CA PHE A 97 -0.01 -3.49 14.42
C PHE A 97 -1.32 -2.70 14.36
N VAL A 98 -2.09 -2.65 15.45
CA VAL A 98 -3.32 -1.84 15.53
C VAL A 98 -2.98 -0.35 15.41
N MET A 99 -1.98 0.14 16.13
CA MET A 99 -1.53 1.52 16.05
C MET A 99 -1.04 1.87 14.65
N ALA A 100 -0.18 1.03 14.07
CA ALA A 100 0.33 1.24 12.70
C ALA A 100 -0.80 1.26 11.67
N ALA A 101 -1.77 0.34 11.77
CA ALA A 101 -2.94 0.32 10.89
C ALA A 101 -3.81 1.57 11.06
N THR A 102 -4.02 2.02 12.30
CA THR A 102 -4.83 3.21 12.62
C THR A 102 -4.19 4.48 12.07
N ILE A 103 -2.89 4.68 12.30
CA ILE A 103 -2.13 5.82 11.77
C ILE A 103 -2.25 5.90 10.24
N GLN A 104 -2.12 4.77 9.54
CA GLN A 104 -2.30 4.72 8.08
C GLN A 104 -3.71 5.16 7.67
N GLN A 105 -4.73 4.81 8.46
CA GLN A 105 -6.10 5.15 8.12
C GLN A 105 -6.50 6.58 8.47
N THR A 106 -5.76 7.28 9.34
CA THR A 106 -5.96 8.72 9.58
C THR A 106 -5.80 9.54 8.29
N PHE A 107 -4.97 9.06 7.35
CA PHE A 107 -4.76 9.69 6.05
C PHE A 107 -5.77 9.24 4.96
N VAL A 108 -6.77 8.44 5.29
CA VAL A 108 -7.80 7.96 4.34
C VAL A 108 -8.52 9.07 3.58
N PRO A 109 -8.89 10.21 4.20
CA PRO A 109 -9.51 11.30 3.47
C PRO A 109 -8.64 11.82 2.31
N PHE A 110 -7.34 12.01 2.54
CA PHE A 110 -6.40 12.36 1.47
C PHE A 110 -6.23 11.23 0.47
N ASN A 111 -6.32 9.98 0.93
CA ASN A 111 -6.20 8.83 0.07
C ASN A 111 -7.36 8.67 -0.91
N SER A 112 -8.57 9.06 -0.49
CA SER A 112 -9.77 8.96 -1.32
C SER A 112 -9.61 9.65 -2.67
N LEU A 113 -8.97 10.82 -2.69
CA LEU A 113 -8.72 11.62 -3.90
C LEU A 113 -7.92 10.83 -4.92
N TYR A 114 -6.76 10.28 -4.54
CA TYR A 114 -5.99 9.50 -5.50
C TYR A 114 -6.64 8.15 -5.81
N TYR A 115 -7.42 7.55 -4.90
CA TYR A 115 -8.13 6.30 -5.21
C TYR A 115 -9.17 6.49 -6.30
N PHE A 116 -9.97 7.56 -6.22
CA PHE A 116 -10.90 7.93 -7.28
C PHE A 116 -10.16 8.25 -8.58
N GLN A 117 -9.07 8.99 -8.51
CA GLN A 117 -8.30 9.34 -9.71
C GLN A 117 -7.60 8.15 -10.36
N GLN A 118 -7.13 7.17 -9.57
CA GLN A 118 -6.55 5.95 -10.10
C GLN A 118 -7.60 5.12 -10.84
N VAL A 119 -8.80 5.02 -10.28
CA VAL A 119 -9.89 4.22 -10.87
C VAL A 119 -10.50 4.92 -12.09
N TYR A 120 -10.93 6.18 -11.97
CA TYR A 120 -11.75 6.84 -12.99
C TYR A 120 -11.01 7.86 -13.87
N GLY A 121 -9.80 8.28 -13.51
CA GLY A 121 -9.08 9.32 -14.24
C GLY A 121 -8.92 10.60 -13.44
N HIS A 122 -8.03 11.48 -13.90
CA HIS A 122 -7.65 12.66 -13.12
C HIS A 122 -8.80 13.63 -12.91
N THR A 123 -9.52 13.98 -13.97
CA THR A 123 -10.67 14.91 -13.98
C THR A 123 -11.90 14.21 -13.42
N ASP A 124 -12.29 13.12 -14.04
CA ASP A 124 -13.56 12.42 -13.79
C ASP A 124 -13.58 11.86 -12.36
N GLY A 125 -12.44 11.33 -11.88
CA GLY A 125 -12.32 10.85 -10.51
C GLY A 125 -12.54 11.94 -9.46
N LYS A 126 -12.04 13.16 -9.71
CA LYS A 126 -12.29 14.30 -8.80
C LYS A 126 -13.75 14.70 -8.82
N GLU A 127 -14.32 14.86 -10.01
CA GLU A 127 -15.72 15.28 -10.17
C GLU A 127 -16.68 14.27 -9.54
N LEU A 128 -16.46 12.97 -9.75
CA LEU A 128 -17.27 11.90 -9.15
C LEU A 128 -17.15 11.87 -7.62
N LEU A 129 -15.95 12.09 -7.06
CA LEU A 129 -15.78 12.18 -5.62
C LEU A 129 -16.53 13.37 -5.04
N PHE A 130 -16.38 14.56 -5.64
CA PHE A 130 -17.09 15.76 -5.18
C PHE A 130 -18.60 15.64 -5.36
N TYR A 131 -19.06 15.02 -6.44
CA TYR A 131 -20.47 14.69 -6.63
C TYR A 131 -20.97 13.79 -5.49
N LYS A 132 -20.24 12.70 -5.19
CA LYS A 132 -20.61 11.79 -4.09
C LYS A 132 -20.63 12.48 -2.73
N VAL A 133 -19.67 13.37 -2.47
CA VAL A 133 -19.60 14.18 -1.24
C VAL A 133 -20.78 15.16 -1.16
N LYS A 134 -21.16 15.80 -2.27
CA LYS A 134 -22.35 16.67 -2.31
C LYS A 134 -23.63 15.90 -1.99
N GLN A 135 -23.75 14.66 -2.45
CA GLN A 135 -24.95 13.84 -2.25
C GLN A 135 -25.03 13.22 -0.84
N ASN A 136 -23.91 12.76 -0.27
CA ASN A 136 -23.90 11.94 0.94
C ASN A 136 -23.13 12.56 2.13
N GLY A 137 -22.58 13.76 1.94
CA GLY A 137 -21.81 14.49 2.96
C GLY A 137 -20.32 14.13 3.02
N ALA A 138 -19.62 14.78 3.94
CA ALA A 138 -18.16 14.67 4.09
C ALA A 138 -17.68 13.30 4.60
N LEU A 139 -18.55 12.50 5.22
CA LEU A 139 -18.19 11.16 5.71
C LEU A 139 -17.83 10.18 4.57
N VAL A 140 -18.18 10.52 3.32
CA VAL A 140 -17.78 9.79 2.11
C VAL A 140 -16.27 9.60 2.02
N PHE A 141 -15.48 10.58 2.49
CA PHE A 141 -14.02 10.49 2.50
C PHE A 141 -13.49 9.31 3.31
N TYR A 142 -14.28 8.81 4.28
CA TYR A 142 -13.95 7.66 5.13
C TYR A 142 -14.59 6.35 4.66
N HIS A 143 -15.26 6.33 3.50
CA HIS A 143 -15.80 5.09 2.97
C HIS A 143 -14.67 4.08 2.71
N GLY A 144 -14.84 2.87 3.24
CA GLY A 144 -13.80 1.84 3.17
C GLY A 144 -12.82 1.85 4.35
N PHE A 145 -12.89 2.82 5.28
CA PHE A 145 -11.96 2.95 6.43
C PHE A 145 -11.75 1.62 7.18
N TRP A 146 -12.83 1.00 7.66
CA TRP A 146 -12.75 -0.27 8.41
C TRP A 146 -12.13 -1.40 7.59
N SER A 147 -12.48 -1.49 6.31
CA SER A 147 -11.93 -2.53 5.43
C SER A 147 -10.45 -2.28 5.16
N PHE A 148 -10.03 -1.03 4.94
CA PHE A 148 -8.60 -0.71 4.82
C PHE A 148 -7.84 -0.96 6.13
N LEU A 149 -8.44 -0.66 7.29
CA LEU A 149 -7.86 -0.92 8.60
C LEU A 149 -7.60 -2.41 8.80
N CYS A 150 -8.62 -3.26 8.61
CA CYS A 150 -8.49 -4.71 8.69
C CYS A 150 -7.44 -5.23 7.70
N GLY A 151 -7.46 -4.73 6.46
CA GLY A 151 -6.48 -5.11 5.44
C GLY A 151 -5.04 -4.77 5.84
N SER A 152 -4.80 -3.59 6.42
CA SER A 152 -3.47 -3.20 6.92
C SER A 152 -3.04 -4.04 8.13
N PHE A 153 -3.97 -4.28 9.07
CA PHE A 153 -3.71 -5.08 10.27
C PHE A 153 -3.35 -6.54 9.94
N PHE A 154 -4.24 -7.25 9.23
CA PHE A 154 -4.01 -8.66 8.88
C PHE A 154 -2.85 -8.83 7.89
N GLY A 155 -2.69 -7.89 6.95
CA GLY A 155 -1.54 -7.90 6.04
C GLY A 155 -0.21 -7.72 6.77
N GLY A 156 -0.16 -6.85 7.77
CA GLY A 156 1.02 -6.65 8.62
C GLY A 156 1.34 -7.89 9.46
N LEU A 157 0.33 -8.46 10.12
CA LEU A 157 0.48 -9.68 10.92
C LEU A 157 0.98 -10.86 10.09
N GLY A 158 0.41 -11.08 8.90
CA GLY A 158 0.83 -12.19 8.04
C GLY A 158 2.25 -12.03 7.48
N ALA A 159 2.71 -10.79 7.27
CA ALA A 159 4.06 -10.52 6.79
C ALA A 159 5.13 -10.62 7.89
N PHE A 160 4.72 -10.54 9.17
CA PHE A 160 5.63 -10.44 10.30
C PHE A 160 6.65 -11.59 10.40
N PRO A 161 6.28 -12.88 10.24
CA PRO A 161 7.26 -13.97 10.34
C PRO A 161 8.36 -13.87 9.28
N ALA A 162 7.99 -13.54 8.03
CA ALA A 162 8.97 -13.37 6.95
C ALA A 162 9.87 -12.14 7.16
N LEU A 163 9.33 -11.05 7.72
CA LEU A 163 10.11 -9.88 8.12
C LEU A 163 11.08 -10.19 9.26
N GLN A 164 10.66 -10.99 10.24
CA GLN A 164 11.53 -11.42 11.34
C GLN A 164 12.70 -12.27 10.83
N ASN A 165 12.42 -13.22 9.93
CA ASN A 165 13.46 -14.02 9.28
C ASN A 165 14.42 -13.15 8.45
N TYR A 166 13.89 -12.18 7.70
CA TYR A 166 14.71 -11.19 6.99
C TYR A 166 15.63 -10.41 7.94
N GLN A 167 15.12 -9.95 9.08
CA GLN A 167 15.90 -9.21 10.08
C GLN A 167 17.00 -10.09 10.69
N ASN A 168 16.65 -11.30 11.15
CA ASN A 168 17.60 -12.23 11.75
C ASN A 168 18.72 -12.63 10.77
N TYR A 169 18.37 -12.87 9.50
CA TYR A 169 19.35 -13.21 8.47
C TYR A 169 20.35 -12.06 8.24
N ASN A 170 19.87 -10.82 8.14
CA ASN A 170 20.72 -9.66 7.90
C ASN A 170 21.57 -9.23 9.11
N THR A 171 21.21 -9.62 10.34
CA THR A 171 22.01 -9.30 11.54
C THR A 171 23.08 -10.33 11.84
N GLN A 172 22.94 -11.58 11.38
CA GLN A 172 23.87 -12.68 11.69
C GLN A 172 24.93 -12.92 10.60
N GLU A 173 24.65 -12.59 9.33
CA GLU A 173 25.55 -12.91 8.21
C GLU A 173 26.01 -11.65 7.46
N GLU A 174 26.95 -10.88 8.02
CA GLU A 174 27.46 -9.62 7.42
C GLU A 174 28.05 -9.79 6.00
N ASN A 175 28.43 -11.02 5.62
CA ASN A 175 29.20 -11.34 4.41
C ASN A 175 28.53 -12.28 3.39
N LYS A 176 27.28 -12.77 3.59
CA LYS A 176 26.62 -13.67 2.61
C LYS A 176 25.23 -13.20 2.12
N LYS A 177 25.30 -12.61 0.92
CA LYS A 177 24.45 -12.76 -0.28
C LYS A 177 22.99 -12.28 -0.22
N GLY A 178 22.74 -11.19 -0.95
CA GLY A 178 21.43 -10.54 -1.13
C GLY A 178 20.30 -11.38 -1.74
N GLU A 179 20.55 -12.62 -2.18
CA GLU A 179 19.52 -13.49 -2.76
C GLU A 179 18.52 -14.00 -1.71
N TYR A 180 18.99 -14.47 -0.55
CA TYR A 180 18.12 -14.95 0.52
C TYR A 180 17.39 -13.82 1.23
N SER A 181 18.04 -12.66 1.41
CA SER A 181 17.39 -11.47 1.95
C SER A 181 16.29 -10.97 0.99
N MET A 182 16.51 -11.01 -0.32
CA MET A 182 15.48 -10.75 -1.33
C MET A 182 14.30 -11.72 -1.21
N PHE A 183 14.56 -13.02 -1.04
CA PHE A 183 13.51 -14.03 -0.92
C PHE A 183 12.61 -13.78 0.30
N TYR A 184 13.17 -13.57 1.50
CA TYR A 184 12.37 -13.28 2.70
C TYR A 184 11.57 -11.99 2.56
N LEU A 185 12.17 -10.94 2.00
CA LEU A 185 11.50 -9.67 1.81
C LEU A 185 10.37 -9.75 0.76
N PHE A 186 10.59 -10.51 -0.32
CA PHE A 186 9.55 -10.80 -1.31
C PHE A 186 8.41 -11.62 -0.71
N SER A 187 8.73 -12.68 0.05
CA SER A 187 7.74 -13.49 0.76
C SER A 187 6.90 -12.65 1.72
N ALA A 188 7.53 -11.72 2.47
CA ALA A 188 6.83 -10.78 3.34
C ALA A 188 5.84 -9.89 2.57
N PHE A 189 6.28 -9.26 1.48
CA PHE A 189 5.39 -8.39 0.70
C PHE A 189 4.28 -9.14 -0.02
N LEU A 190 4.58 -10.32 -0.57
CA LEU A 190 3.59 -11.15 -1.24
C LEU A 190 2.51 -11.60 -0.24
N THR A 191 2.92 -12.13 0.91
CA THR A 191 2.00 -12.56 1.98
C THR A 191 1.12 -11.40 2.46
N ALA A 192 1.72 -10.21 2.66
CA ALA A 192 0.97 -9.00 3.00
C ALA A 192 -0.08 -8.66 1.94
N GLU A 193 0.29 -8.71 0.66
CA GLU A 193 -0.59 -8.31 -0.45
C GLU A 193 -1.71 -9.30 -0.72
N VAL A 194 -1.48 -10.59 -0.51
CA VAL A 194 -2.49 -11.66 -0.64
C VAL A 194 -3.50 -11.58 0.50
N ILE A 195 -3.05 -11.57 1.76
CA ILE A 195 -3.94 -11.56 2.94
C ILE A 195 -4.79 -10.28 2.96
N SER A 196 -4.20 -9.14 2.62
CA SER A 196 -4.93 -7.86 2.59
C SER A 196 -5.83 -7.68 1.36
N ASN A 197 -5.77 -8.57 0.36
CA ASN A 197 -6.45 -8.37 -0.92
C ASN A 197 -7.98 -8.27 -0.82
N PRO A 198 -8.72 -9.23 -0.23
CA PRO A 198 -10.18 -9.15 -0.16
C PRO A 198 -10.66 -7.85 0.52
N PHE A 199 -9.99 -7.47 1.61
CA PHE A 199 -10.26 -6.22 2.32
C PHE A 199 -10.01 -4.99 1.45
N LYS A 200 -8.91 -4.96 0.67
CA LYS A 200 -8.62 -3.86 -0.25
C LYS A 200 -9.65 -3.79 -1.38
N ILE A 201 -10.14 -4.91 -1.90
CA ILE A 201 -11.19 -4.94 -2.93
C ILE A 201 -12.49 -4.35 -2.38
N LEU A 202 -12.97 -4.82 -1.23
CA LEU A 202 -14.18 -4.30 -0.60
C LEU A 202 -14.07 -2.80 -0.27
N ALA A 203 -12.90 -2.38 0.23
CA ALA A 203 -12.63 -0.99 0.53
C ALA A 203 -12.72 -0.10 -0.72
N ILE A 204 -12.07 -0.52 -1.81
CA ILE A 204 -12.07 0.22 -3.08
C ILE A 204 -13.47 0.25 -3.69
N GLN A 205 -14.20 -0.88 -3.69
CA GLN A 205 -15.56 -0.93 -4.20
C GLN A 205 -16.48 0.05 -3.45
N LYS A 206 -16.42 0.05 -2.11
CA LYS A 206 -17.25 0.94 -1.27
C LYS A 206 -16.86 2.42 -1.41
N LEU A 207 -15.56 2.68 -1.51
CA LEU A 207 -15.06 4.03 -1.67
C LEU A 207 -15.49 4.61 -3.02
N THR A 208 -15.35 3.85 -4.09
CA THR A 208 -15.59 4.30 -5.48
C THR A 208 -17.01 4.16 -5.96
N SER A 209 -17.89 3.42 -5.29
CA SER A 209 -19.31 3.36 -5.65
C SER A 209 -19.97 4.73 -5.51
N ILE A 210 -20.70 5.22 -6.52
CA ILE A 210 -21.40 6.50 -6.42
C ILE A 210 -22.51 6.40 -5.36
N GLU A 211 -23.24 5.28 -5.39
CA GLU A 211 -24.24 4.94 -4.39
C GLU A 211 -23.60 4.47 -3.08
N CYS A 212 -24.24 4.80 -1.96
CA CYS A 212 -23.87 4.34 -0.64
C CYS A 212 -24.27 2.86 -0.45
N ARG A 213 -23.36 1.95 -0.77
CA ARG A 213 -23.55 0.51 -0.56
C ARG A 213 -22.91 0.03 0.75
N SER A 214 -23.59 -0.88 1.43
CA SER A 214 -23.04 -1.57 2.60
C SER A 214 -21.98 -2.60 2.17
N TYR A 215 -21.13 -3.05 3.10
CA TYR A 215 -20.12 -4.08 2.78
C TYR A 215 -20.78 -5.40 2.38
N ALA A 216 -21.89 -5.76 3.03
CA ALA A 216 -22.65 -6.97 2.71
C ALA A 216 -23.24 -6.90 1.30
N GLN A 217 -23.80 -5.74 0.90
CA GLN A 217 -24.32 -5.55 -0.46
C GLN A 217 -23.22 -5.68 -1.52
N ILE A 218 -22.05 -5.08 -1.27
CA ILE A 218 -20.90 -5.17 -2.19
C ILE A 218 -20.41 -6.61 -2.30
N GLN A 219 -20.27 -7.31 -1.17
CA GLN A 219 -19.85 -8.71 -1.17
C GLN A 219 -20.85 -9.59 -1.92
N HIS A 220 -22.14 -9.41 -1.67
CA HIS A 220 -23.20 -10.16 -2.35
C HIS A 220 -23.15 -9.93 -3.87
N GLN A 221 -23.03 -8.67 -4.31
CA GLN A 221 -22.87 -8.33 -5.72
C GLN A 221 -21.63 -9.01 -6.33
N LEU A 222 -20.47 -8.94 -5.68
CA LEU A 222 -19.24 -9.57 -6.16
C LEU A 222 -19.37 -11.10 -6.26
N MET A 223 -20.07 -11.72 -5.31
CA MET A 223 -20.35 -13.16 -5.32
C MET A 223 -21.31 -13.54 -6.45
N GLN A 224 -22.30 -12.70 -6.77
CA GLN A 224 -23.20 -12.94 -7.91
C GLN A 224 -22.50 -12.77 -9.26
N GLU A 225 -21.61 -11.78 -9.38
CA GLU A 225 -20.89 -11.51 -10.63
C GLU A 225 -19.81 -12.56 -10.93
N GLN A 226 -19.07 -13.03 -9.92
CA GLN A 226 -17.84 -13.82 -10.11
C GLN A 226 -17.64 -14.97 -9.11
N GLY A 227 -18.64 -15.32 -8.31
CA GLY A 227 -18.52 -16.37 -7.29
C GLY A 227 -17.42 -16.03 -6.26
N TYR A 228 -16.59 -17.00 -5.86
CA TYR A 228 -15.48 -16.75 -4.93
C TYR A 228 -14.22 -16.16 -5.60
N GLN A 229 -14.20 -16.07 -6.93
CA GLN A 229 -13.02 -15.64 -7.67
C GLN A 229 -12.71 -14.15 -7.47
N TRP A 230 -13.68 -13.34 -7.00
CA TRP A 230 -13.44 -11.91 -6.76
C TRP A 230 -12.29 -11.68 -5.76
N ILE A 231 -12.05 -12.60 -4.81
CA ILE A 231 -10.97 -12.52 -3.81
C ILE A 231 -9.59 -12.50 -4.48
N PHE A 232 -9.47 -13.10 -5.67
CA PHE A 232 -8.22 -13.18 -6.43
C PHE A 232 -8.04 -12.05 -7.45
N ARG A 233 -8.97 -11.09 -7.55
CA ARG A 233 -8.80 -9.91 -8.41
C ARG A 233 -7.48 -9.22 -8.09
N SER A 234 -6.72 -8.84 -9.12
CA SER A 234 -5.42 -8.13 -9.06
C SER A 234 -4.25 -8.87 -8.43
N VAL A 235 -4.38 -10.17 -8.10
CA VAL A 235 -3.28 -10.95 -7.47
C VAL A 235 -2.08 -11.09 -8.42
N ASP A 236 -2.34 -11.26 -9.71
CA ASP A 236 -1.35 -11.26 -10.79
C ASP A 236 -0.48 -9.99 -10.79
N THR A 237 -1.12 -8.83 -10.81
CA THR A 237 -0.42 -7.53 -10.81
C THR A 237 0.26 -7.27 -9.47
N LYS A 238 -0.29 -7.77 -8.37
CA LYS A 238 0.32 -7.68 -7.03
C LYS A 238 1.57 -8.52 -6.89
N LEU A 239 1.62 -9.70 -7.52
CA LEU A 239 2.82 -10.53 -7.56
C LEU A 239 3.96 -9.74 -8.21
N LEU A 240 3.70 -9.15 -9.38
CA LEU A 240 4.65 -8.29 -10.08
C LEU A 240 5.07 -7.07 -9.24
N TYR A 241 4.08 -6.40 -8.62
CA TYR A 241 4.35 -5.26 -7.73
C TYR A 241 5.25 -5.64 -6.55
N SER A 242 4.96 -6.75 -5.88
CA SER A 242 5.75 -7.23 -4.74
C SER A 242 7.18 -7.55 -5.16
N PHE A 243 7.36 -8.20 -6.32
CA PHE A 243 8.69 -8.52 -6.85
C PHE A 243 9.51 -7.26 -7.14
N LEU A 244 8.94 -6.31 -7.89
CA LEU A 244 9.60 -5.05 -8.20
C LEU A 244 9.91 -4.24 -6.94
N LYS A 245 8.96 -4.18 -6.00
CA LYS A 245 9.16 -3.50 -4.73
C LYS A 245 10.32 -4.10 -3.94
N THR A 246 10.45 -5.42 -3.92
CA THR A 246 11.60 -6.09 -3.30
C THR A 246 12.90 -5.72 -3.99
N LEU A 247 12.96 -5.82 -5.32
CA LEU A 247 14.14 -5.45 -6.10
C LEU A 247 14.60 -4.02 -5.80
N PHE A 248 13.68 -3.05 -5.77
CA PHE A 248 14.01 -1.67 -5.47
C PHE A 248 14.55 -1.48 -4.06
N ILE A 249 13.99 -2.18 -3.08
CA ILE A 249 14.44 -2.07 -1.70
C ILE A 249 15.83 -2.68 -1.57
N VAL A 250 16.05 -3.90 -2.05
CA VAL A 250 17.36 -4.57 -2.00
C VAL A 250 18.42 -3.71 -2.72
N TYR A 251 18.14 -3.25 -3.94
CA TYR A 251 19.07 -2.41 -4.69
C TYR A 251 19.38 -1.08 -3.98
N ALA A 252 18.38 -0.43 -3.38
CA ALA A 252 18.59 0.79 -2.62
C ALA A 252 19.41 0.57 -1.33
N PHE A 253 19.27 -0.59 -0.70
CA PHE A 253 20.06 -0.97 0.48
C PHE A 253 21.49 -1.40 0.11
N ASP A 254 21.67 -2.14 -0.98
CA ASP A 254 22.98 -2.56 -1.48
C ASP A 254 23.80 -1.36 -1.98
N TYR A 255 23.17 -0.39 -2.66
CA TYR A 255 23.82 0.87 -3.05
C TYR A 255 24.38 1.63 -1.84
N LYS A 256 23.67 1.59 -0.70
CA LYS A 256 24.10 2.22 0.56
C LYS A 256 25.27 1.48 1.22
N LYS A 257 25.41 0.16 1.00
CA LYS A 257 26.59 -0.59 1.44
C LYS A 257 27.80 -0.18 0.59
N LEU A 258 27.62 -0.11 -0.73
CA LEU A 258 28.66 0.29 -1.68
C LEU A 258 29.15 1.74 -1.47
N SER A 259 28.25 2.67 -1.16
CA SER A 259 28.60 4.09 -0.93
C SER A 259 29.23 4.36 0.44
N ARG A 260 29.29 3.37 1.33
CA ARG A 260 30.00 3.46 2.63
C ARG A 260 31.41 2.89 2.55
N GLU A 261 31.70 2.12 1.51
CA GLU A 261 33.01 1.51 1.24
C GLU A 261 33.86 2.34 0.26
N LEU A 262 33.29 3.39 -0.34
CA LEU A 262 33.95 4.42 -1.16
C LEU A 262 34.13 5.71 -0.35
#